data_AF-A0A2D6KXU4-F1
#
_entry.id   AF-A0A2D6KXU4-F1
#
_cell.length_a   1.000
_cell.length_b   1.000
_cell.length_c   1.000
_cell.angle_alpha   90.00
_cell.angle_beta   90.00
_cell.angle_gamma   90.00
#
_symmetry.space_group_name_H-M   'P 1'
#
loop_
_entity.id
_entity.type
_entity.pdbx_description
1 polymer ?
#
loop_
_entity_poly.entity_id
_entity_poly.type
_entity_poly.pdbx_seq_one_letter_code
_entity_poly.pdbx_strand_id
1 'polypeptide(L)'
;MNKKLKNLIILVMGLMVISALGYYALQENIRKSLSFFWSNDYYFIVYFSLIAGFVIIFLKLFNKFKVKNDALKIIHGLIFLPAVVLPLFKCYFKVPYIFCRACPRKCPWGELVPFIVPGFLVLNLDRRFWCFKLCPLGSLQDYQRRVSRKRICLPAWMKNIRYVFLLFTIIVVVLLLLGSETFENVFFVGTYGLVLGTAVVAMVIFLLAFFIPRFWCNYFCPVGCVGDLALKAEKLGDKFKKIAS
;
A
#
# COMPACT_ATOMS: atom_id res chain seq x y z
N MET A 1 18.17 34.56 5.20
CA MET A 1 16.79 34.01 5.16
C MET A 1 16.67 32.85 6.16
N ASN A 2 15.79 32.94 7.15
CA ASN A 2 15.70 31.98 8.26
C ASN A 2 15.19 30.60 7.76
N LYS A 3 15.74 29.50 8.29
CA LYS A 3 15.42 28.11 7.86
C LYS A 3 13.92 27.79 7.99
N LYS A 4 13.25 28.37 9.00
CA LYS A 4 11.79 28.26 9.16
C LYS A 4 11.02 28.94 8.03
N LEU A 5 11.47 30.11 7.57
CA LEU A 5 10.82 30.87 6.49
C LEU A 5 10.97 30.14 5.14
N LYS A 6 12.14 29.55 4.86
CA LYS A 6 12.36 28.73 3.66
C LYS A 6 11.44 27.49 3.62
N ASN A 7 11.28 26.80 4.76
CA ASN A 7 10.39 25.65 4.84
C ASN A 7 8.90 26.03 4.70
N LEU A 8 8.50 27.18 5.25
CA LEU A 8 7.14 27.69 5.12
C LEU A 8 6.81 28.05 3.66
N ILE A 9 7.72 28.74 2.97
CA ILE A 9 7.57 29.08 1.55
C ILE A 9 7.45 27.82 0.69
N ILE A 10 8.30 26.80 0.92
CA ILE A 10 8.23 25.52 0.20
C ILE A 10 6.90 24.81 0.45
N LEU A 11 6.39 24.82 1.69
CA LEU A 11 5.11 24.20 2.01
C LEU A 11 3.94 24.93 1.34
N VAL A 12 3.92 26.26 1.38
CA VAL A 12 2.88 27.09 0.76
C VAL A 12 2.91 26.96 -0.77
N MET A 13 4.09 27.01 -1.38
CA MET A 13 4.25 26.76 -2.82
C MET A 13 3.81 25.34 -3.20
N GLY A 14 4.18 24.33 -2.40
CA GLY A 14 3.76 22.95 -2.62
C GLY A 14 2.25 22.80 -2.56
N LEU A 15 1.59 23.42 -1.57
CA LEU A 15 0.14 23.43 -1.44
C LEU A 15 -0.54 24.14 -2.62
N MET A 16 -0.01 25.30 -3.07
CA MET A 16 -0.53 26.03 -4.23
C MET A 16 -0.37 25.25 -5.54
N VAL A 17 0.75 24.54 -5.72
CA VAL A 17 0.96 23.70 -6.90
C VAL A 17 0.02 22.49 -6.87
N ILE A 18 -0.16 21.84 -5.72
CA ILE A 18 -1.08 20.70 -5.59
C ILE A 18 -2.53 21.14 -5.82
N SER A 19 -2.94 22.31 -5.31
CA SER A 19 -4.30 22.83 -5.54
C SER A 19 -4.51 23.29 -6.98
N ALA A 20 -3.52 23.92 -7.62
CA ALA A 20 -3.56 24.27 -9.02
C ALA A 20 -3.64 23.02 -9.91
N LEU A 21 -2.79 22.00 -9.67
CA LEU A 21 -2.84 20.72 -10.37
C LEU A 21 -4.19 20.01 -10.15
N GLY A 22 -4.74 20.07 -8.95
CA GLY A 22 -6.08 19.56 -8.64
C GLY A 22 -7.18 20.28 -9.42
N TYR A 23 -7.10 21.61 -9.55
CA TYR A 23 -8.04 22.43 -10.32
C TYR A 23 -7.94 22.14 -11.82
N TYR A 24 -6.72 22.04 -12.37
CA TYR A 24 -6.49 21.64 -13.76
C TYR A 24 -6.98 20.22 -14.03
N ALA A 25 -6.77 19.28 -13.11
CA ALA A 25 -7.27 17.90 -13.25
C ALA A 25 -8.81 17.77 -13.23
N LEU A 26 -9.52 18.82 -12.80
CA LEU A 26 -10.99 18.91 -12.83
C LEU A 26 -11.54 19.46 -14.16
N GLN A 27 -10.70 20.02 -15.05
CA GLN A 27 -11.16 20.45 -16.38
C GLN A 27 -11.58 19.27 -17.26
N GLU A 28 -12.67 19.45 -18.04
CA GLU A 28 -13.29 18.41 -18.85
C GLU A 28 -12.36 17.75 -19.88
N ASN A 29 -11.37 18.49 -20.39
CA ASN A 29 -10.45 17.98 -21.42
C ASN A 29 -9.50 16.89 -20.86
N ILE A 30 -9.09 17.02 -19.59
CA ILE A 30 -8.28 16.02 -18.89
C ILE A 30 -9.13 14.82 -18.45
N ARG A 31 -10.45 14.98 -18.30
CA ARG A 31 -11.39 13.89 -17.97
C ARG A 31 -11.41 12.78 -19.03
N LYS A 32 -11.24 13.12 -20.32
CA LYS A 32 -11.07 12.17 -21.44
C LYS A 32 -9.70 11.48 -21.43
N SER A 33 -8.63 12.19 -21.07
CA SER A 33 -7.30 11.56 -20.97
C SER A 33 -7.21 10.63 -19.74
N LEU A 34 -7.87 11.03 -18.65
CA LEU A 34 -8.01 10.21 -17.45
C LEU A 34 -8.86 8.96 -17.69
N SER A 35 -9.83 8.94 -18.61
CA SER A 35 -10.67 7.75 -18.84
C SER A 35 -9.89 6.52 -19.31
N PHE A 36 -8.65 6.70 -19.79
CA PHE A 36 -7.71 5.59 -20.02
C PHE A 36 -7.49 4.73 -18.76
N PHE A 37 -7.42 5.34 -17.57
CA PHE A 37 -7.27 4.58 -16.30
C PHE A 37 -8.53 3.80 -15.91
N TRP A 38 -9.63 3.99 -16.65
CA TRP A 38 -10.88 3.23 -16.56
C TRP A 38 -11.06 2.27 -17.75
N SER A 39 -10.09 2.18 -18.67
CA SER A 39 -10.18 1.27 -19.83
C SER A 39 -9.67 -0.13 -19.49
N ASN A 40 -10.19 -1.12 -20.20
CA ASN A 40 -9.72 -2.51 -20.09
C ASN A 40 -8.21 -2.61 -20.39
N ASP A 41 -7.69 -1.78 -21.29
CA ASP A 41 -6.28 -1.77 -21.67
C ASP A 41 -5.37 -1.45 -20.48
N TYR A 42 -5.75 -0.50 -19.63
CA TYR A 42 -5.00 -0.19 -18.42
C TYR A 42 -4.99 -1.37 -17.45
N TYR A 43 -6.12 -2.05 -17.28
CA TYR A 43 -6.20 -3.27 -16.46
C TYR A 43 -5.32 -4.40 -17.01
N PHE A 44 -5.29 -4.59 -18.32
CA PHE A 44 -4.39 -5.55 -18.97
C PHE A 44 -2.91 -5.21 -18.74
N ILE A 45 -2.53 -3.93 -18.85
CA ILE A 45 -1.14 -3.48 -18.58
C ILE A 45 -0.76 -3.76 -17.12
N VAL A 46 -1.63 -3.43 -16.17
CA VAL A 46 -1.39 -3.70 -14.74
C VAL A 46 -1.23 -5.20 -14.51
N TYR A 47 -2.13 -6.02 -15.04
CA TYR A 47 -2.09 -7.47 -14.91
C TYR A 47 -0.80 -8.08 -15.49
N PHE A 48 -0.41 -7.68 -16.71
CA PHE A 48 0.81 -8.16 -17.34
C PHE A 48 2.06 -7.72 -16.57
N SER A 49 2.08 -6.48 -16.05
CA SER A 49 3.19 -5.98 -15.23
C SER A 49 3.36 -6.78 -13.93
N LEU A 50 2.26 -7.22 -13.32
CA LEU A 50 2.28 -8.06 -12.12
C LEU A 50 2.79 -9.48 -12.42
N ILE A 51 2.36 -10.08 -13.53
CA ILE A 51 2.89 -11.37 -13.99
C ILE A 51 4.39 -11.26 -14.24
N ALA A 52 4.83 -10.25 -15.00
CA ALA A 52 6.24 -10.00 -15.26
C ALA A 52 7.02 -9.80 -13.96
N GLY A 53 6.46 -9.03 -13.02
CA GLY A 53 7.00 -8.86 -11.67
C GLY A 53 7.17 -10.21 -10.95
N PHE A 54 6.12 -11.04 -10.93
CA PHE A 54 6.14 -12.37 -10.30
C PHE A 54 7.17 -13.31 -10.95
N VAL A 55 7.27 -13.33 -12.27
CA VAL A 55 8.27 -14.11 -13.01
C VAL A 55 9.68 -13.65 -12.68
N ILE A 56 9.95 -12.35 -12.66
CA ILE A 56 11.28 -11.80 -12.28
C ILE A 56 11.62 -12.18 -10.84
N ILE A 57 10.64 -12.18 -9.94
CA ILE A 57 10.81 -12.63 -8.54
C ILE A 57 11.16 -14.11 -8.49
N PHE A 58 10.40 -14.95 -9.22
CA PHE A 58 10.65 -16.38 -9.30
C PHE A 58 12.05 -16.66 -9.81
N LEU A 59 12.48 -15.99 -10.89
CA LEU A 59 13.83 -16.10 -11.45
C LEU A 59 14.93 -15.64 -10.49
N LYS A 60 14.67 -14.64 -9.64
CA LYS A 60 15.60 -14.22 -8.58
C LYS A 60 15.69 -15.25 -7.45
N LEU A 61 14.57 -15.83 -7.06
CA LEU A 61 14.53 -16.87 -6.02
C LEU A 61 15.34 -18.10 -6.44
N PHE A 62 15.26 -18.48 -7.71
CA PHE A 62 16.08 -19.54 -8.32
C PHE A 62 17.49 -19.08 -8.72
N ASN A 63 17.91 -17.88 -8.30
CA ASN A 63 19.27 -17.36 -8.40
C ASN A 63 19.84 -17.31 -9.84
N LYS A 64 18.97 -17.40 -10.87
CA LYS A 64 19.38 -17.44 -12.28
C LYS A 64 19.69 -16.05 -12.87
N PHE A 65 19.18 -14.96 -12.27
CA PHE A 65 19.37 -13.62 -12.82
C PHE A 65 19.57 -12.54 -11.74
N LYS A 66 20.66 -11.77 -11.87
CA LYS A 66 20.88 -10.51 -11.14
C LYS A 66 20.23 -9.33 -11.87
N VAL A 67 18.90 -9.26 -11.86
CA VAL A 67 18.19 -8.08 -12.39
C VAL A 67 18.34 -6.91 -11.40
N LYS A 68 18.88 -5.77 -11.84
CA LYS A 68 18.94 -4.54 -11.05
C LYS A 68 17.52 -4.13 -10.62
N ASN A 69 17.32 -3.99 -9.31
CA ASN A 69 16.00 -3.72 -8.73
C ASN A 69 15.41 -2.35 -9.14
N ASP A 70 16.24 -1.42 -9.63
CA ASP A 70 15.84 -0.03 -9.81
C ASP A 70 14.89 0.18 -10.99
N ALA A 71 15.07 -0.53 -12.11
CA ALA A 71 14.14 -0.46 -13.24
C ALA A 71 12.75 -1.01 -12.87
N LEU A 72 12.70 -2.11 -12.13
CA LEU A 72 11.46 -2.73 -11.68
C LEU A 72 10.67 -1.79 -10.74
N LYS A 73 11.37 -1.10 -9.83
CA LYS A 73 10.77 -0.09 -8.93
C LYS A 73 10.21 1.10 -9.69
N ILE A 74 10.92 1.58 -10.72
CA ILE A 74 10.47 2.72 -11.51
C ILE A 74 9.24 2.33 -12.33
N ILE A 75 9.26 1.18 -12.99
CA ILE A 75 8.14 0.70 -13.81
C ILE A 75 6.90 0.46 -12.94
N HIS A 76 7.02 -0.31 -11.86
CA HIS A 76 5.88 -0.54 -10.96
C HIS A 76 5.46 0.74 -10.24
N GLY A 77 6.42 1.57 -9.84
CA GLY A 77 6.16 2.89 -9.27
C GLY A 77 5.30 3.73 -10.22
N LEU A 78 5.68 3.87 -11.49
CA LEU A 78 4.94 4.66 -12.48
C LEU A 78 3.58 4.06 -12.83
N ILE A 79 3.46 2.73 -12.93
CA ILE A 79 2.19 2.05 -13.25
C ILE A 79 1.18 2.21 -12.10
N PHE A 80 1.63 2.05 -10.86
CA PHE A 80 0.77 2.17 -9.67
C PHE A 80 0.63 3.61 -9.16
N LEU A 81 1.45 4.56 -9.62
CA LEU A 81 1.35 5.96 -9.18
C LEU A 81 0.00 6.59 -9.53
N PRO A 82 -0.55 6.47 -10.74
CA PRO A 82 -1.91 6.91 -11.04
C PRO A 82 -2.95 6.21 -10.19
N ALA A 83 -2.81 4.89 -9.98
CA ALA A 83 -3.70 4.15 -9.09
C ALA A 83 -3.68 4.78 -7.69
N VAL A 84 -2.52 5.10 -7.12
CA VAL A 84 -2.40 5.68 -5.77
C VAL A 84 -2.83 7.15 -5.74
N VAL A 85 -2.46 7.95 -6.74
CA VAL A 85 -2.59 9.40 -6.73
C VAL A 85 -3.99 9.87 -7.17
N LEU A 86 -4.60 9.25 -8.18
CA LEU A 86 -5.92 9.68 -8.67
C LEU A 86 -7.04 9.61 -7.61
N PRO A 87 -7.05 8.61 -6.70
CA PRO A 87 -8.00 8.58 -5.58
C PRO A 87 -7.79 9.70 -4.57
N LEU A 88 -6.58 10.26 -4.40
CA LEU A 88 -6.38 11.42 -3.52
C LEU A 88 -7.17 12.64 -4.00
N PHE A 89 -7.36 12.78 -5.32
CA PHE A 89 -8.05 13.92 -5.91
C PHE A 89 -9.54 13.65 -6.20
N LYS A 90 -9.91 12.40 -6.52
CA LYS A 90 -11.30 12.04 -6.88
C LYS A 90 -12.08 11.33 -5.76
N CYS A 91 -11.44 10.87 -4.69
CA CYS A 91 -12.16 10.21 -3.59
C CYS A 91 -12.89 11.25 -2.74
N TYR A 92 -14.19 11.02 -2.52
CA TYR A 92 -15.04 11.87 -1.69
C TYR A 92 -14.59 11.87 -0.22
N PHE A 93 -14.18 10.69 0.27
CA PHE A 93 -13.54 10.58 1.57
C PHE A 93 -12.09 11.05 1.42
N LYS A 94 -11.80 12.27 1.86
CA LYS A 94 -10.46 12.91 1.86
C LYS A 94 -9.35 12.09 2.56
N VAL A 95 -9.68 10.91 3.08
CA VAL A 95 -8.77 9.85 3.55
C VAL A 95 -8.96 8.61 2.66
N PRO A 96 -8.41 8.59 1.43
CA PRO A 96 -8.40 7.39 0.61
C PRO A 96 -7.62 6.28 1.31
N TYR A 97 -7.77 5.04 0.84
CA TYR A 97 -7.12 3.82 1.34
C TYR A 97 -7.75 3.15 2.57
N ILE A 98 -8.35 3.89 3.51
CA ILE A 98 -8.99 3.29 4.71
C ILE A 98 -10.45 2.91 4.44
N PHE A 99 -11.15 3.69 3.63
CA PHE A 99 -12.61 3.58 3.42
C PHE A 99 -13.00 3.27 1.98
N CYS A 100 -12.08 2.77 1.14
CA CYS A 100 -12.33 2.65 -0.29
C CYS A 100 -13.46 1.69 -0.67
N ARG A 101 -13.93 0.81 0.23
CA ARG A 101 -15.16 0.02 0.04
C ARG A 101 -16.40 0.54 0.76
N ALA A 102 -16.26 1.57 1.59
CA ALA A 102 -17.39 2.31 2.16
C ALA A 102 -17.98 3.33 1.16
N CYS A 103 -17.31 3.56 0.02
CA CYS A 103 -17.80 4.44 -1.03
C CYS A 103 -18.78 3.68 -1.95
N PRO A 104 -20.04 4.13 -2.09
CA PRO A 104 -21.04 3.48 -2.96
C PRO A 104 -20.77 3.71 -4.46
N ARG A 105 -19.72 4.46 -4.82
CA ARG A 105 -19.42 4.82 -6.22
C ARG A 105 -18.35 3.90 -6.79
N LYS A 106 -18.61 3.30 -7.95
CA LYS A 106 -17.58 2.57 -8.73
C LYS A 106 -16.42 3.52 -9.04
N CYS A 107 -15.23 3.16 -8.60
CA CYS A 107 -14.00 3.93 -8.83
C CYS A 107 -12.86 2.98 -9.21
N PRO A 108 -11.87 3.42 -10.01
CA PRO A 108 -10.78 2.56 -10.48
C PRO A 108 -10.02 1.96 -9.31
N TRP A 109 -9.88 2.71 -8.21
CA TRP A 109 -9.22 2.20 -7.03
C TRP A 109 -9.94 0.99 -6.43
N GLY A 110 -11.28 1.03 -6.36
CA GLY A 110 -12.10 -0.07 -5.87
C GLY A 110 -11.90 -1.35 -6.70
N GLU A 111 -11.82 -1.19 -8.02
CA GLU A 111 -11.58 -2.27 -8.98
C GLU A 111 -10.11 -2.73 -9.01
N LEU A 112 -9.17 -1.82 -8.73
CA LEU A 112 -7.74 -2.11 -8.72
C LEU A 112 -7.24 -2.71 -7.41
N VAL A 113 -8.02 -2.67 -6.32
CA VAL A 113 -7.62 -3.22 -5.00
C VAL A 113 -7.03 -4.64 -5.10
N PRO A 114 -7.61 -5.59 -5.85
CA PRO A 114 -7.06 -6.95 -6.00
C PRO A 114 -5.66 -6.97 -6.64
N PHE A 115 -5.34 -5.99 -7.50
CA PHE A 115 -4.04 -5.88 -8.19
C PHE A 115 -3.02 -5.05 -7.39
N ILE A 116 -3.49 -4.10 -6.60
CA ILE A 116 -2.68 -3.20 -5.79
C ILE A 116 -1.94 -3.97 -4.68
N VAL A 117 -2.61 -4.92 -4.01
CA VAL A 117 -1.99 -5.71 -2.93
C VAL A 117 -0.81 -6.55 -3.45
N PRO A 118 -0.94 -7.34 -4.53
CA PRO A 118 0.20 -7.97 -5.21
C PRO A 118 1.28 -6.98 -5.63
N GLY A 119 0.92 -5.82 -6.19
CA GLY A 119 1.88 -4.78 -6.57
C GLY A 119 2.71 -4.28 -5.39
N PHE A 120 2.08 -4.07 -4.24
CA PHE A 120 2.77 -3.70 -3.00
C PHE A 120 3.69 -4.80 -2.49
N LEU A 121 3.30 -6.07 -2.66
CA LEU A 121 4.15 -7.20 -2.30
C LEU A 121 5.41 -7.24 -3.17
N VAL A 122 5.25 -7.13 -4.50
CA VAL A 122 6.36 -7.08 -5.47
C VAL A 122 7.35 -5.96 -5.09
N LEU A 123 6.84 -4.76 -4.83
CA LEU A 123 7.67 -3.61 -4.43
C LEU A 123 8.35 -3.79 -3.07
N ASN A 124 7.78 -4.58 -2.15
CA ASN A 124 8.36 -4.79 -0.82
C ASN A 124 9.47 -5.84 -0.77
N LEU A 125 9.65 -6.64 -1.83
CA LEU A 125 10.70 -7.65 -1.86
C LEU A 125 12.10 -7.04 -1.84
N ASP A 126 12.28 -5.84 -2.39
CA ASP A 126 13.52 -5.09 -2.19
C ASP A 126 13.43 -4.21 -0.95
N ARG A 127 13.89 -4.76 0.18
CA ARG A 127 14.07 -4.01 1.45
C ARG A 127 12.83 -3.22 1.88
N ARG A 128 11.64 -3.75 1.61
CA ARG A 128 10.36 -3.13 1.96
C ARG A 128 10.17 -1.72 1.38
N PHE A 129 10.58 -1.52 0.13
CA PHE A 129 10.55 -0.21 -0.55
C PHE A 129 9.17 0.46 -0.46
N TRP A 130 8.09 -0.28 -0.77
CA TRP A 130 6.73 0.27 -0.67
C TRP A 130 6.40 0.73 0.74
N CYS A 131 6.58 -0.13 1.76
CA CYS A 131 6.23 0.19 3.15
C CYS A 131 7.00 1.37 3.73
N PHE A 132 8.23 1.63 3.29
CA PHE A 132 9.06 2.73 3.81
C PHE A 132 9.01 4.01 2.99
N LYS A 133 8.79 3.94 1.68
CA LYS A 133 8.90 5.11 0.79
C LYS A 133 7.59 5.55 0.16
N LEU A 134 6.63 4.65 -0.02
CA LEU A 134 5.41 4.93 -0.78
C LEU A 134 4.12 4.76 0.02
N CYS A 135 4.13 3.93 1.07
CA CYS A 135 2.94 3.67 1.87
C CYS A 135 2.50 4.92 2.65
N PRO A 136 1.31 5.49 2.37
CA PRO A 136 0.84 6.71 3.03
C PRO A 136 0.59 6.47 4.52
N LEU A 137 0.07 5.30 4.89
CA LEU A 137 -0.19 4.93 6.29
C LEU A 137 1.12 4.74 7.08
N GLY A 138 2.14 4.16 6.46
CA GLY A 138 3.47 4.04 7.08
C GLY A 138 4.10 5.41 7.35
N SER A 139 4.06 6.31 6.36
CA SER A 139 4.51 7.69 6.48
C SER A 139 3.74 8.45 7.56
N LEU A 140 2.42 8.32 7.60
CA LEU A 140 1.56 8.93 8.62
C LEU A 140 1.97 8.49 10.03
N GLN A 141 2.16 7.18 10.26
CA GLN A 141 2.57 6.67 11.57
C GLN A 141 3.99 7.10 11.95
N ASP A 142 4.88 7.27 10.98
CA ASP A 142 6.21 7.86 11.23
C ASP A 142 6.13 9.32 11.67
N TYR A 143 5.19 10.09 11.11
CA TYR A 143 4.92 11.47 11.55
C TYR A 143 4.22 11.53 12.90
N GLN A 144 3.21 10.69 13.15
CA GLN A 144 2.52 10.59 14.45
C GLN A 144 3.51 10.28 15.59
N ARG A 145 4.48 9.39 15.31
CA ARG A 145 5.57 9.07 16.23
C ARG A 145 6.42 10.29 16.62
N ARG A 146 6.55 11.30 15.76
CA ARG A 146 7.33 12.51 16.07
C ARG A 146 6.59 13.46 17.01
N VAL A 147 5.27 13.32 17.13
CA VAL A 147 4.42 14.17 17.98
C VAL A 147 4.49 13.72 19.45
N SER A 148 4.43 12.41 19.70
CA SER A 148 4.52 11.87 21.06
C SER A 148 5.97 11.58 21.46
N ARG A 149 6.38 12.04 22.65
CA ARG A 149 7.68 11.68 23.25
C ARG A 149 7.64 10.35 24.01
N LYS A 150 6.44 9.89 24.41
CA LYS A 150 6.24 8.65 25.17
C LYS A 150 6.27 7.46 24.22
N ARG A 151 7.10 6.46 24.53
CA ARG A 151 7.23 5.23 23.74
C ARG A 151 6.75 4.05 24.56
N ILE A 152 5.80 3.31 24.01
CA ILE A 152 5.37 2.03 24.55
C ILE A 152 6.03 0.94 23.71
N CYS A 153 6.88 0.14 24.35
CA CYS A 153 7.46 -1.05 23.76
C CYS A 153 6.56 -2.23 24.12
N LEU A 154 5.89 -2.80 23.12
CA LEU A 154 5.14 -4.03 23.31
C LEU A 154 6.10 -5.24 23.35
N PRO A 155 5.74 -6.30 24.07
CA PRO A 155 6.54 -7.51 24.13
C PRO A 155 6.66 -8.17 22.75
N ALA A 156 7.79 -8.84 22.51
CA ALA A 156 8.14 -9.35 21.19
C ALA A 156 7.12 -10.34 20.61
N TRP A 157 6.47 -11.14 21.47
CA TRP A 157 5.47 -12.12 21.06
C TRP A 157 4.24 -11.49 20.39
N MET A 158 3.88 -10.25 20.74
CA MET A 158 2.75 -9.57 20.10
C MET A 158 2.98 -9.35 18.61
N LYS A 159 4.24 -9.26 18.17
CA LYS A 159 4.56 -9.17 16.73
C LYS A 159 4.12 -10.42 15.96
N ASN A 160 3.86 -11.54 16.63
CA ASN A 160 3.39 -12.75 15.96
C ASN A 160 1.93 -12.65 15.51
N ILE A 161 1.15 -11.69 16.05
CA ILE A 161 -0.25 -11.50 15.65
C ILE A 161 -0.38 -11.21 14.15
N ARG A 162 0.63 -10.59 13.53
CA ARG A 162 0.65 -10.33 12.09
C ARG A 162 0.63 -11.59 11.23
N TYR A 163 1.09 -12.73 11.75
CA TYR A 163 1.02 -14.01 11.06
C TYR A 163 -0.41 -14.54 11.02
N VAL A 164 -1.19 -14.29 12.08
CA VAL A 164 -2.63 -14.60 12.11
C VAL A 164 -3.36 -13.76 11.07
N PHE A 165 -3.10 -12.44 11.02
CA PHE A 165 -3.68 -11.57 10.00
C PHE A 165 -3.24 -11.92 8.57
N LEU A 166 -2.00 -12.35 8.38
CA LEU A 166 -1.53 -12.85 7.10
C LEU A 166 -2.28 -14.13 6.69
N LEU A 167 -2.39 -15.11 7.59
CA LEU A 167 -3.13 -16.35 7.34
C LEU A 167 -4.60 -16.07 7.03
N PHE A 168 -5.24 -15.20 7.81
CA PHE A 168 -6.61 -14.76 7.58
C PHE A 168 -6.75 -14.12 6.18
N THR A 169 -5.82 -13.25 5.79
CA THR A 169 -5.83 -12.64 4.46
C THR A 169 -5.71 -13.70 3.36
N ILE A 170 -4.83 -14.70 3.52
CA ILE A 170 -4.66 -15.80 2.56
C ILE A 170 -5.94 -16.62 2.46
N ILE A 171 -6.55 -17.02 3.57
CA ILE A 171 -7.81 -17.77 3.60
C ILE A 171 -8.90 -17.01 2.86
N VAL A 172 -9.08 -15.72 3.19
CA VAL A 172 -10.08 -14.88 2.51
C VAL A 172 -9.82 -14.81 1.01
N VAL A 173 -8.57 -14.57 0.58
CA VAL A 173 -8.21 -14.53 -0.85
C VAL A 173 -8.51 -15.87 -1.53
N VAL A 174 -8.14 -17.00 -0.92
CA VAL A 174 -8.40 -18.34 -1.49
C VAL A 174 -9.90 -18.60 -1.61
N LEU A 175 -10.67 -18.32 -0.56
CA LEU A 175 -12.13 -18.51 -0.58
C LEU A 175 -12.83 -17.66 -1.65
N LEU A 176 -12.32 -16.45 -1.91
CA LEU A 176 -12.82 -15.61 -3.00
C LEU A 176 -12.46 -16.17 -4.37
N LEU A 177 -11.24 -16.67 -4.54
CA LEU A 177 -10.81 -17.31 -5.78
C LEU A 177 -11.59 -18.60 -6.08
N LEU A 178 -12.06 -19.28 -5.03
CA LEU A 178 -12.95 -20.45 -5.14
C LEU A 178 -14.42 -20.08 -5.41
N GLY A 179 -14.74 -18.78 -5.56
CA GLY A 179 -16.09 -18.32 -5.89
C GLY A 179 -17.08 -18.38 -4.72
N SER A 180 -16.61 -18.26 -3.47
CA SER A 180 -17.54 -18.24 -2.33
C SER A 180 -18.33 -16.93 -2.25
N GLU A 181 -19.60 -16.99 -2.66
CA GLU A 181 -20.47 -15.81 -2.69
C GLU A 181 -20.70 -15.19 -1.30
N THR A 182 -20.61 -15.98 -0.22
CA THR A 182 -20.75 -15.49 1.15
C THR A 182 -19.64 -14.50 1.54
N PHE A 183 -18.39 -14.79 1.16
CA PHE A 183 -17.27 -13.89 1.45
C PHE A 183 -17.21 -12.73 0.47
N GLU A 184 -17.62 -12.95 -0.77
CA GLU A 184 -17.79 -11.87 -1.74
C GLU A 184 -18.82 -10.86 -1.24
N ASN A 185 -19.95 -11.30 -0.69
CA ASN A 185 -20.96 -10.39 -0.14
C ASN A 185 -20.52 -9.69 1.15
N VAL A 186 -19.84 -10.39 2.06
CA VAL A 186 -19.39 -9.79 3.35
C VAL A 186 -18.21 -8.83 3.18
N PHE A 187 -17.29 -9.11 2.25
CA PHE A 187 -16.06 -8.31 2.09
C PHE A 187 -16.05 -7.44 0.82
N PHE A 188 -16.83 -7.77 -0.23
CA PHE A 188 -16.72 -7.18 -1.58
C PHE A 188 -18.02 -6.51 -2.09
N VAL A 189 -19.23 -6.88 -1.64
CA VAL A 189 -20.49 -6.38 -2.23
C VAL A 189 -21.38 -5.61 -1.23
N GLY A 190 -21.68 -4.36 -1.57
CA GLY A 190 -23.04 -3.80 -1.46
C GLY A 190 -23.56 -3.30 -0.12
N THR A 191 -23.08 -3.78 1.04
CA THR A 191 -23.58 -3.29 2.34
C THR A 191 -22.77 -2.09 2.80
N TYR A 192 -23.02 -0.94 2.16
CA TYR A 192 -22.33 0.35 2.40
C TYR A 192 -22.81 1.06 3.68
N GLY A 193 -22.82 0.33 4.80
CA GLY A 193 -23.04 0.90 6.12
C GLY A 193 -21.72 1.32 6.76
N LEU A 194 -21.70 2.50 7.42
CA LEU A 194 -20.64 2.79 8.38
C LEU A 194 -20.80 1.81 9.54
N VAL A 195 -20.06 0.71 9.49
CA VAL A 195 -20.03 -0.25 10.60
C VAL A 195 -19.29 0.44 11.73
N LEU A 196 -20.03 0.91 12.74
CA LEU A 196 -19.47 1.65 13.88
C LEU A 196 -18.25 0.93 14.47
N GLY A 197 -18.29 -0.41 14.52
CA GLY A 197 -17.17 -1.25 14.94
C GLY A 197 -15.89 -1.04 14.15
N THR A 198 -15.93 -0.97 12.81
CA THR A 198 -14.72 -0.77 11.99
C THR A 198 -14.15 0.63 12.16
N ALA A 199 -15.01 1.64 12.29
CA ALA A 199 -14.60 3.01 12.57
C ALA A 199 -13.93 3.15 13.95
N VAL A 200 -14.48 2.51 14.98
CA VAL A 200 -13.91 2.49 16.34
C VAL A 200 -12.56 1.77 16.33
N VAL A 201 -12.46 0.60 15.70
CA VAL A 201 -11.19 -0.15 15.59
C VAL A 201 -10.13 0.67 14.85
N ALA A 202 -10.48 1.31 13.73
CA ALA A 202 -9.57 2.18 12.98
C ALA A 202 -9.10 3.38 13.82
N MET A 203 -10.01 3.99 14.59
CA MET A 203 -9.68 5.09 15.49
C MET A 203 -8.72 4.64 16.61
N VAL A 204 -8.98 3.49 17.23
CA VAL A 204 -8.09 2.93 18.26
C VAL A 204 -6.69 2.66 17.69
N ILE A 205 -6.59 2.03 16.52
CA ILE A 205 -5.31 1.77 15.84
C ILE A 205 -4.57 3.08 15.54
N PHE A 206 -5.30 4.11 15.09
CA PHE A 206 -4.75 5.42 14.81
C PHE A 206 -4.21 6.11 16.08
N LEU A 207 -4.94 6.04 17.20
CA LEU A 207 -4.51 6.59 18.48
C LEU A 207 -3.29 5.85 19.06
N LEU A 208 -3.28 4.52 18.98
CA LEU A 208 -2.15 3.70 19.44
C LEU A 208 -0.87 3.96 18.64
N ALA A 209 -0.99 4.37 17.37
CA ALA A 209 0.17 4.71 16.53
C ALA A 209 0.96 5.93 17.03
N PHE A 210 0.40 6.78 17.90
CA PHE A 210 1.16 7.85 18.55
C PHE A 210 2.18 7.31 19.57
N PHE A 211 1.84 6.24 20.28
CA PHE A 211 2.68 5.71 21.37
C PHE A 211 3.55 4.52 20.94
N ILE A 212 3.06 3.74 19.97
CA ILE A 212 3.72 2.53 19.47
C ILE A 212 4.17 2.77 18.03
N PRO A 213 5.48 2.69 17.74
CA PRO A 213 6.00 2.99 16.41
C PRO A 213 5.43 2.03 15.38
N ARG A 214 4.84 2.59 14.32
CA ARG A 214 4.28 1.84 13.18
C ARG A 214 3.35 0.69 13.63
N PHE A 215 2.45 0.96 14.58
CA PHE A 215 1.55 -0.03 15.18
C PHE A 215 0.83 -0.91 14.14
N TRP A 216 0.14 -0.31 13.17
CA TRP A 216 -0.54 -1.10 12.13
C TRP A 216 0.45 -1.93 11.31
N CYS A 217 1.54 -1.30 10.84
CA CYS A 217 2.48 -1.95 9.94
C CYS A 217 3.24 -3.11 10.60
N ASN A 218 3.48 -3.03 11.91
CA ASN A 218 4.23 -4.04 12.66
C ASN A 218 3.37 -5.21 13.14
N TYR A 219 2.08 -4.98 13.43
CA TYR A 219 1.21 -5.98 14.08
C TYR A 219 0.08 -6.49 13.19
N PHE A 220 -0.49 -5.68 12.30
CA PHE A 220 -1.72 -6.03 11.58
C PHE A 220 -1.52 -6.14 10.06
N CYS A 221 -0.55 -5.42 9.49
CA CYS A 221 -0.39 -5.33 8.04
C CYS A 221 0.18 -6.63 7.43
N PRO A 222 -0.58 -7.34 6.57
CA PRO A 222 -0.11 -8.56 5.92
C PRO A 222 1.04 -8.28 4.94
N VAL A 223 0.99 -7.14 4.24
CA VAL A 223 2.03 -6.70 3.29
C VAL A 223 3.37 -6.47 4.01
N GLY A 224 3.33 -5.86 5.20
CA GLY A 224 4.51 -5.71 6.04
C GLY A 224 5.09 -7.05 6.46
N CYS A 225 4.23 -7.99 6.90
CA CYS A 225 4.63 -9.34 7.28
C CYS A 225 5.33 -10.11 6.15
N VAL A 226 4.80 -10.06 4.92
CA VAL A 226 5.45 -10.72 3.77
C VAL A 226 6.81 -10.08 3.48
N GLY A 227 6.92 -8.75 3.52
CA GLY A 227 8.21 -8.06 3.36
C GLY A 227 9.22 -8.41 4.47
N ASP A 228 8.77 -8.68 5.69
CA ASP A 228 9.61 -9.22 6.76
C ASP A 228 10.14 -10.62 6.46
N LEU A 229 9.26 -11.51 5.98
CA LEU A 229 9.60 -12.88 5.64
C LEU A 229 10.57 -12.94 4.45
N ALA A 230 10.34 -12.13 3.42
CA ALA A 230 11.22 -12.03 2.27
C ALA A 230 12.66 -11.64 2.66
N LEU A 231 12.82 -10.64 3.52
CA LEU A 231 14.16 -10.25 3.99
C LEU A 231 14.83 -11.31 4.87
N LYS A 232 14.04 -12.07 5.65
CA LYS A 232 14.59 -13.20 6.42
C LYS A 232 15.07 -14.30 5.48
N ALA A 233 14.32 -14.61 4.43
CA ALA A 233 14.69 -15.61 3.43
C ALA A 233 15.97 -15.21 2.67
N GLU A 234 16.09 -13.95 2.25
CA GLU A 234 17.29 -13.42 1.59
C GLU A 234 18.53 -13.57 2.50
N LYS A 235 18.43 -13.16 3.77
CA LYS A 235 19.53 -13.30 4.74
C LYS A 235 19.95 -14.74 4.98
N LEU A 236 18.99 -15.68 5.01
CA LEU A 236 19.30 -17.10 5.14
C LEU A 236 20.04 -17.59 3.89
N GLY A 237 19.57 -17.24 2.69
CA GLY A 237 20.24 -17.57 1.43
C GLY A 237 21.67 -17.03 1.34
N ASP A 238 21.90 -15.79 1.76
CA ASP A 238 23.24 -15.19 1.82
C ASP A 238 24.14 -15.90 2.84
N LYS A 239 23.60 -16.31 3.99
CA LYS A 239 24.34 -17.07 4.99
C LYS A 239 24.76 -18.44 4.46
N PHE A 240 23.88 -19.16 3.76
CA PHE A 240 24.21 -20.44 3.12
C PHE A 240 25.29 -20.28 2.06
N LYS A 241 25.24 -19.23 1.24
CA LYS A 241 26.30 -18.95 0.24
C LYS A 241 27.66 -18.72 0.85
N LYS A 242 27.73 -18.02 2.00
CA LYS A 242 28.99 -17.78 2.73
C LYS A 242 29.56 -19.03 3.40
N ILE A 243 28.73 -20.03 3.70
CA ILE A 243 29.20 -21.30 4.28
C ILE A 243 29.69 -22.24 3.16
N ALA A 244 29.15 -22.10 1.94
CA ALA A 244 29.50 -22.90 0.78
C ALA A 244 30.68 -22.35 -0.06
N SER A 245 31.25 -21.20 0.32
CA SER A 245 32.40 -20.54 -0.30
C SER A 245 33.61 -20.59 0.62
#